data_AF-A0A7X6YEB8-F1
#
_entry.id   AF-A0A7X6YEB8-F1
#
_cell.length_a   1.000
_cell.length_b   1.000
_cell.length_c   1.000
_cell.angle_alpha   90.00
_cell.angle_beta   90.00
_cell.angle_gamma   90.00
#
_symmetry.space_group_name_H-M   'P 1'
#
loop_
_entity.id
_entity.type
_entity.pdbx_description
1 polymer ?
#
loop_
_entity_poly.entity_id
_entity_poly.type
_entity_poly.pdbx_seq_one_letter_code
_entity_poly.pdbx_strand_id
1 'polypeptide(L)'
;MALKRRSFLAGGSAFAAAGWAGLRAGEASDALPEYYRSYVTGLAEKIRMLKNTPGVAAGFFFFTDPHVSANRRFSGRLIAELIRLTGLNKVFCGGDIPSAFGTKADLDAEMAQYDQFWSVPIQQAGGLLFNAKGNHDFTIRTSRTSADGWTYSSQAARDFYMTANGCRAAVTNDADPTACYYYADDAAAKIRYVVADTSDAASDDPRAYWGVKYVVGATQLAWLAETALATVPDGYSVIVIHHIPLAPITASDSEVKMFADFRRLLEAYQNRERVSLSGRDYDFSDARGTILLDLTGHHHSDR
;
A
#
# COMPACT_ATOMS: atom_id res chain seq x y z
N MET A 1 -22.75 17.71 20.67
CA MET A 1 -22.43 16.55 21.54
C MET A 1 -21.16 15.90 20.97
N ALA A 2 -19.99 16.22 21.54
CA ALA A 2 -18.69 15.86 20.97
C ALA A 2 -18.20 14.50 21.49
N LEU A 3 -18.08 13.51 20.60
CA LEU A 3 -17.49 12.20 20.90
C LEU A 3 -15.98 12.33 21.06
N LYS A 4 -15.47 12.10 22.27
CA LYS A 4 -14.05 12.17 22.62
C LYS A 4 -13.28 10.95 22.07
N ARG A 5 -12.29 11.21 21.21
CA ARG A 5 -11.32 10.29 20.58
C ARG A 5 -10.37 9.52 21.53
N ARG A 6 -10.66 9.33 22.83
CA ARG A 6 -9.65 8.91 23.83
C ARG A 6 -9.87 7.58 24.58
N SER A 7 -10.78 6.71 24.14
CA SER A 7 -11.04 5.46 24.87
C SER A 7 -10.49 4.18 24.22
N PHE A 8 -9.83 4.24 23.06
CA PHE A 8 -9.30 3.05 22.37
C PHE A 8 -7.83 2.74 22.71
N LEU A 9 -7.07 3.72 23.22
CA LEU A 9 -5.61 3.64 23.35
C LEU A 9 -5.08 3.22 24.73
N ALA A 10 -5.94 2.87 25.69
CA ALA A 10 -5.50 2.48 27.04
C ALA A 10 -5.29 0.96 27.24
N GLY A 11 -5.46 0.14 26.20
CA GLY A 11 -5.27 -1.32 26.27
C GLY A 11 -4.16 -1.88 25.39
N GLY A 12 -3.42 -1.05 24.64
CA GLY A 12 -2.57 -1.48 23.52
C GLY A 12 -1.08 -1.64 23.82
N SER A 13 -0.61 -1.34 25.03
CA SER A 13 0.82 -1.36 25.39
C SER A 13 1.18 -2.57 26.27
N ALA A 14 0.82 -3.78 25.81
CA ALA A 14 1.32 -5.05 26.36
C ALA A 14 1.07 -6.28 25.45
N PHE A 15 1.16 -6.16 24.12
CA PHE A 15 1.18 -7.34 23.23
C PHE A 15 2.51 -7.48 22.48
N ALA A 16 3.61 -7.33 23.22
CA ALA A 16 4.87 -7.95 22.84
C ALA A 16 5.10 -9.13 23.79
N ALA A 17 5.07 -10.35 23.23
CA ALA A 17 5.38 -11.63 23.89
C ALA A 17 4.42 -12.14 24.98
N ALA A 18 3.19 -12.51 24.60
CA ALA A 18 2.42 -13.52 25.35
C ALA A 18 1.44 -14.31 24.44
N GLY A 19 1.73 -15.59 24.21
CA GLY A 19 0.72 -16.64 23.98
C GLY A 19 -0.06 -16.67 22.65
N TRP A 20 0.61 -16.93 21.51
CA TRP A 20 -0.08 -17.38 20.27
C TRP A 20 0.50 -18.70 19.71
N ALA A 21 1.11 -19.50 20.57
CA ALA A 21 1.47 -20.87 20.26
C ALA A 21 0.18 -21.73 20.26
N GLY A 22 -0.48 -21.86 19.11
CA GLY A 22 -1.62 -22.78 18.98
C GLY A 22 -2.57 -22.57 17.80
N LEU A 23 -2.58 -21.40 17.15
CA LEU A 23 -3.45 -21.20 15.98
C LEU A 23 -2.69 -21.52 14.69
N ARG A 24 -3.27 -22.38 13.84
CA ARG A 24 -2.68 -22.80 12.56
C ARG A 24 -2.80 -21.66 11.53
N ALA A 25 -1.84 -21.56 10.60
CA ALA A 25 -2.05 -20.76 9.40
C ALA A 25 -3.21 -21.34 8.58
N GLY A 26 -4.05 -20.49 8.00
CA GLY A 26 -5.16 -20.95 7.18
C GLY A 26 -4.68 -21.57 5.87
N GLU A 27 -5.38 -22.61 5.43
CA GLU A 27 -5.30 -23.13 4.07
C GLU A 27 -6.35 -22.47 3.19
N ALA A 28 -6.12 -22.42 1.87
CA ALA A 28 -6.97 -21.67 0.95
C ALA A 28 -8.41 -22.22 0.89
N SER A 29 -8.58 -23.51 1.14
CA SER A 29 -9.87 -24.19 1.23
C SER A 29 -10.60 -24.00 2.56
N ASP A 30 -9.93 -23.48 3.60
CA ASP A 30 -10.55 -23.36 4.91
C ASP A 30 -11.73 -22.38 4.89
N ALA A 31 -12.78 -22.69 5.65
CA ALA A 31 -13.74 -21.67 6.04
C ALA A 31 -13.05 -20.62 6.92
N LEU A 32 -13.56 -19.39 6.92
CA LEU A 32 -13.15 -18.42 7.93
C LEU A 32 -13.43 -19.00 9.32
N PRO A 33 -12.47 -18.98 10.26
CA PRO A 33 -12.69 -19.45 11.61
C PRO A 33 -13.91 -18.78 12.25
N GLU A 34 -14.73 -19.57 12.95
CA GLU A 34 -16.02 -19.12 13.51
C GLU A 34 -15.88 -17.88 14.41
N TYR A 35 -14.74 -17.74 15.10
CA TYR A 35 -14.47 -16.59 15.97
C TYR A 35 -14.41 -15.24 15.21
N TYR A 36 -14.23 -15.23 13.89
CA TYR A 36 -14.32 -14.02 13.08
C TYR A 36 -15.76 -13.62 12.76
N ARG A 37 -16.73 -14.54 12.81
CA ARG A 37 -18.07 -14.32 12.25
C ARG A 37 -18.76 -13.12 12.89
N SER A 38 -18.80 -13.04 14.22
CA SER A 38 -19.46 -11.92 14.93
C SER A 38 -18.76 -10.59 14.67
N TYR A 39 -17.43 -10.59 14.65
CA TYR A 39 -16.63 -9.41 14.36
C TYR A 39 -16.87 -8.88 12.95
N VAL A 40 -16.80 -9.76 11.94
CA VAL A 40 -17.00 -9.40 10.53
C VAL A 40 -18.42 -8.88 10.28
N THR A 41 -19.44 -9.53 10.83
CA THR A 41 -20.83 -9.07 10.71
C THR A 41 -21.00 -7.67 11.32
N GLY A 42 -20.51 -7.46 12.54
CA GLY A 42 -20.61 -6.16 13.21
C GLY A 42 -19.79 -5.06 12.51
N LEU A 43 -18.63 -5.40 11.94
CA LEU A 43 -17.84 -4.47 11.13
C LEU A 43 -18.55 -4.13 9.82
N ALA A 44 -19.16 -5.11 9.15
CA ALA A 44 -19.93 -4.88 7.94
C ALA A 44 -21.13 -3.97 8.19
N GLU A 45 -21.83 -4.12 9.31
CA GLU A 45 -22.90 -3.19 9.73
C GLU A 45 -22.38 -1.76 9.89
N LYS A 46 -21.25 -1.57 10.58
CA LYS A 46 -20.62 -0.25 10.73
C LYS A 46 -20.25 0.36 9.38
N ILE A 47 -19.66 -0.42 8.48
CA ILE A 47 -19.30 0.05 7.14
C ILE A 47 -20.55 0.46 6.36
N ARG A 48 -21.62 -0.33 6.38
CA ARG A 48 -22.88 0.02 5.70
C ARG A 48 -23.49 1.30 6.26
N MET A 49 -23.48 1.49 7.59
CA MET A 49 -23.96 2.72 8.21
C MET A 49 -23.13 3.94 7.77
N LEU A 50 -21.81 3.84 7.79
CA LEU A 50 -20.91 4.93 7.36
C LEU A 50 -21.08 5.24 5.87
N LYS A 51 -21.10 4.21 5.01
CA LYS A 51 -21.29 4.36 3.56
C LYS A 51 -22.60 5.05 3.20
N ASN A 52 -23.65 4.86 4.00
CA ASN A 52 -24.97 5.48 3.79
C ASN A 52 -25.13 6.83 4.51
N THR A 53 -24.08 7.34 5.16
CA THR A 53 -24.12 8.65 5.82
C THR A 53 -24.10 9.76 4.76
N PRO A 54 -25.00 10.76 4.82
CA PRO A 54 -25.00 11.86 3.87
C PRO A 54 -23.63 12.56 3.79
N GLY A 55 -23.14 12.75 2.56
CA GLY A 55 -21.83 13.37 2.30
C GLY A 55 -20.64 12.40 2.21
N VAL A 56 -20.83 11.11 2.50
CA VAL A 56 -19.79 10.10 2.25
C VAL A 56 -19.80 9.71 0.78
N ALA A 57 -18.79 10.16 0.03
CA ALA A 57 -18.67 9.94 -1.41
C ALA A 57 -18.01 8.60 -1.78
N ALA A 58 -17.11 8.09 -0.93
CA ALA A 58 -16.39 6.84 -1.17
C ALA A 58 -15.87 6.21 0.13
N GLY A 59 -15.43 4.96 -0.01
CA GLY A 59 -14.57 4.28 0.94
C GLY A 59 -13.69 3.27 0.21
N PHE A 60 -12.74 2.69 0.93
CA PHE A 60 -11.90 1.60 0.45
C PHE A 60 -11.36 0.81 1.65
N PHE A 61 -10.89 -0.40 1.38
CA PHE A 61 -10.08 -1.16 2.33
C PHE A 61 -8.61 -0.88 2.10
N PHE A 62 -7.83 -0.76 3.17
CA PHE A 62 -6.38 -0.67 3.12
C PHE A 62 -5.80 -1.76 4.02
N PHE A 63 -4.80 -2.48 3.51
CA PHE A 63 -3.98 -3.41 4.27
C PHE A 63 -2.54 -3.32 3.79
N THR A 64 -1.58 -3.69 4.63
CA THR A 64 -0.15 -3.61 4.29
C THR A 64 0.60 -4.70 5.04
N ASP A 65 1.85 -4.94 4.64
CA ASP A 65 2.79 -5.83 5.31
C ASP A 65 2.22 -7.24 5.54
N PRO A 66 1.60 -7.88 4.53
CA PRO A 66 1.01 -9.18 4.75
C PRO A 66 2.06 -10.26 5.02
N HIS A 67 3.36 -10.07 4.73
CA HIS A 67 4.48 -10.98 5.05
C HIS A 67 4.04 -12.45 5.06
N VAL A 68 3.74 -12.98 3.87
CA VAL A 68 2.85 -14.13 3.66
C VAL A 68 3.16 -15.34 4.56
N SER A 69 4.43 -15.67 4.80
CA SER A 69 4.81 -16.78 5.68
C SER A 69 4.75 -16.45 7.18
N ALA A 70 4.88 -15.18 7.58
CA ALA A 70 4.68 -14.74 8.97
C ALA A 70 3.19 -14.55 9.34
N ASN A 71 2.32 -14.36 8.35
CA ASN A 71 0.89 -14.12 8.55
C ASN A 71 0.07 -15.42 8.62
N ARG A 72 -1.09 -15.35 9.28
CA ARG A 72 -2.04 -16.47 9.38
C ARG A 72 -2.90 -16.66 8.13
N ARG A 73 -2.80 -15.78 7.12
CA ARG A 73 -3.41 -15.88 5.78
C ARG A 73 -4.94 -15.88 5.79
N PHE A 74 -5.51 -15.06 6.68
CA PHE A 74 -6.96 -14.84 6.74
C PHE A 74 -7.40 -13.46 6.25
N SER A 75 -6.52 -12.44 6.26
CA SER A 75 -6.93 -11.05 5.97
C SER A 75 -7.51 -10.86 4.57
N GLY A 76 -6.97 -11.51 3.54
CA GLY A 76 -7.53 -11.46 2.19
C GLY A 76 -8.97 -12.00 2.10
N ARG A 77 -9.25 -13.13 2.73
CA ARG A 77 -10.62 -13.71 2.81
C ARG A 77 -11.55 -12.88 3.69
N LEU A 78 -11.04 -12.27 4.77
CA LEU A 78 -11.82 -11.34 5.60
C LEU A 78 -12.24 -10.11 4.80
N ILE A 79 -11.33 -9.54 3.99
CA ILE A 79 -11.65 -8.44 3.08
C ILE A 79 -12.68 -8.89 2.05
N ALA A 80 -12.50 -10.07 1.42
CA ALA A 80 -13.45 -10.63 0.47
C ALA A 80 -14.87 -10.76 1.07
N GLU A 81 -14.98 -11.21 2.32
CA GLU A 81 -16.27 -11.31 2.99
C GLU A 81 -16.89 -9.95 3.30
N LEU A 82 -16.09 -8.98 3.73
CA LEU A 82 -16.54 -7.60 3.93
C LEU A 82 -17.03 -6.97 2.61
N ILE A 83 -16.37 -7.26 1.48
CA ILE A 83 -16.82 -6.82 0.15
C ILE A 83 -18.23 -7.36 -0.12
N ARG A 84 -18.45 -8.67 0.05
CA ARG A 84 -19.78 -9.30 -0.18
C ARG A 84 -20.86 -8.71 0.71
N LEU A 85 -20.56 -8.46 1.98
CA LEU A 85 -21.53 -7.97 2.95
C LEU A 85 -21.84 -6.47 2.83
N THR A 86 -20.97 -5.67 2.21
CA THR A 86 -21.08 -4.20 2.22
C THR A 86 -21.18 -3.57 0.83
N GLY A 87 -20.76 -4.30 -0.21
CA GLY A 87 -20.55 -3.77 -1.55
C GLY A 87 -19.51 -2.66 -1.62
N LEU A 88 -18.65 -2.50 -0.60
CA LEU A 88 -17.44 -1.70 -0.69
C LEU A 88 -16.40 -2.56 -1.40
N ASN A 89 -15.87 -2.13 -2.54
CA ASN A 89 -15.08 -3.03 -3.38
C ASN A 89 -13.68 -2.49 -3.77
N LYS A 90 -13.33 -1.25 -3.42
CA LYS A 90 -11.97 -0.74 -3.66
C LYS A 90 -11.03 -1.21 -2.55
N VAL A 91 -9.88 -1.80 -2.91
CA VAL A 91 -8.90 -2.35 -1.97
C VAL A 91 -7.50 -1.92 -2.36
N PHE A 92 -6.72 -1.43 -1.40
CA PHE A 92 -5.31 -1.10 -1.56
C PHE A 92 -4.45 -1.98 -0.65
N CYS A 93 -3.41 -2.59 -1.22
CA CYS A 93 -2.30 -3.20 -0.51
C CYS A 93 -1.13 -2.20 -0.46
N GLY A 94 -0.61 -1.90 0.74
CA GLY A 94 0.48 -0.96 0.96
C GLY A 94 1.88 -1.45 0.59
N GLY A 95 2.05 -2.76 0.36
CA GLY A 95 3.35 -3.38 0.05
C GLY A 95 3.80 -4.38 1.13
N ASP A 96 5.04 -4.85 0.99
CA ASP A 96 5.72 -5.86 1.83
C ASP A 96 4.95 -7.18 1.91
N ILE A 97 4.74 -7.74 0.71
CA ILE A 97 4.05 -8.99 0.47
C ILE A 97 4.85 -10.20 0.97
N PRO A 98 6.06 -10.49 0.45
CA PRO A 98 6.83 -11.63 0.89
C PRO A 98 7.62 -11.28 2.15
N SER A 99 8.02 -12.32 2.86
CA SER A 99 8.84 -12.19 4.05
C SER A 99 10.30 -11.81 3.73
N ALA A 100 10.92 -11.08 4.65
CA ALA A 100 12.27 -10.54 4.48
C ALA A 100 13.40 -11.60 4.38
N PHE A 101 13.13 -12.84 4.82
CA PHE A 101 14.13 -13.89 4.94
C PHE A 101 13.71 -15.22 4.31
N GLY A 102 14.63 -15.84 3.57
CA GLY A 102 14.40 -17.08 2.84
C GLY A 102 15.23 -17.18 1.57
N THR A 103 14.95 -18.20 0.77
CA THR A 103 15.56 -18.42 -0.54
C THR A 103 14.73 -17.79 -1.65
N LYS A 104 15.29 -17.74 -2.87
CA LYS A 104 14.51 -17.37 -4.06
C LYS A 104 13.25 -18.25 -4.23
N ALA A 105 13.36 -19.55 -3.94
CA ALA A 105 12.22 -20.47 -4.05
C ALA A 105 11.11 -20.13 -3.04
N ASP A 106 11.48 -19.67 -1.83
CA ASP A 106 10.52 -19.21 -0.83
C ASP A 106 9.82 -17.93 -1.29
N LEU A 107 10.57 -16.97 -1.86
CA LEU A 107 10.02 -15.76 -2.47
C LEU A 107 9.00 -16.10 -3.58
N ASP A 108 9.32 -17.05 -4.45
CA ASP A 108 8.43 -17.53 -5.52
C ASP A 108 7.14 -18.15 -4.98
N ALA A 109 7.27 -18.98 -3.93
CA ALA A 109 6.15 -19.59 -3.26
C ALA A 109 5.27 -18.55 -2.55
N GLU A 110 5.86 -17.55 -1.89
CA GLU A 110 5.11 -16.49 -1.19
C GLU A 110 4.36 -15.58 -2.17
N MET A 111 4.91 -15.28 -3.35
CA MET A 111 4.18 -14.57 -4.41
C MET A 111 2.95 -15.35 -4.90
N ALA A 112 3.10 -16.65 -5.14
CA ALA A 112 1.98 -17.51 -5.53
C ALA A 112 0.93 -17.63 -4.41
N GLN A 113 1.38 -17.71 -3.15
CA GLN A 113 0.50 -17.74 -1.99
C GLN A 113 -0.22 -16.40 -1.78
N TYR A 114 0.41 -15.26 -2.05
CA TYR A 114 -0.27 -13.97 -2.02
C TYR A 114 -1.47 -13.95 -2.97
N ASP A 115 -1.28 -14.43 -4.20
CA ASP A 115 -2.37 -14.53 -5.16
C ASP A 115 -3.50 -15.43 -4.63
N GLN A 116 -3.16 -16.60 -4.11
CA GLN A 116 -4.11 -17.57 -3.57
C GLN A 116 -4.90 -17.06 -2.36
N PHE A 117 -4.26 -16.34 -1.43
CA PHE A 117 -4.84 -15.98 -0.13
C PHE A 117 -5.40 -14.56 -0.08
N TRP A 118 -4.96 -13.66 -0.97
CA TRP A 118 -5.42 -12.27 -1.05
C TRP A 118 -6.02 -11.94 -2.40
N SER A 119 -5.23 -11.95 -3.48
CA SER A 119 -5.67 -11.42 -4.77
C SER A 119 -6.89 -12.14 -5.33
N VAL A 120 -6.88 -13.46 -5.40
CA VAL A 120 -7.98 -14.27 -5.95
C VAL A 120 -9.24 -14.12 -5.11
N PRO A 121 -9.23 -14.32 -3.77
CA PRO A 121 -10.44 -14.14 -2.95
C PRO A 121 -11.05 -12.73 -3.06
N ILE A 122 -10.21 -11.68 -3.03
CA ILE A 122 -10.67 -10.29 -3.13
C ILE A 122 -11.33 -10.04 -4.48
N GLN A 123 -10.68 -10.44 -5.58
CA GLN A 123 -11.20 -10.22 -6.93
C GLN A 123 -12.46 -11.04 -7.21
N GLN A 124 -12.52 -12.29 -6.75
CA GLN A 124 -13.72 -13.13 -6.88
C GLN A 124 -14.92 -12.60 -6.08
N ALA A 125 -14.68 -11.85 -4.99
CA ALA A 125 -15.74 -11.15 -4.27
C ALA A 125 -16.22 -9.87 -4.98
N GLY A 126 -15.63 -9.52 -6.14
CA GLY A 126 -15.93 -8.29 -6.89
C GLY A 126 -15.05 -7.09 -6.49
N GLY A 127 -13.97 -7.34 -5.74
CA GLY A 127 -13.01 -6.32 -5.35
C GLY A 127 -12.12 -5.85 -6.50
N LEU A 128 -11.80 -4.55 -6.51
CA LEU A 128 -10.75 -3.93 -7.30
C LEU A 128 -9.51 -3.79 -6.43
N LEU A 129 -8.51 -4.64 -6.66
CA LEU A 129 -7.26 -4.65 -5.91
C LEU A 129 -6.20 -3.80 -6.59
N PHE A 130 -5.64 -2.89 -5.81
CA PHE A 130 -4.53 -2.01 -6.14
C PHE A 130 -3.38 -2.35 -5.19
N ASN A 131 -2.15 -2.40 -5.70
CA ASN A 131 -0.98 -2.73 -4.91
C ASN A 131 0.07 -1.62 -5.03
N ALA A 132 0.65 -1.24 -3.90
CA ALA A 132 1.89 -0.49 -3.82
C ALA A 132 3.06 -1.47 -3.62
N LYS A 133 4.26 -1.04 -4.00
CA LYS A 133 5.50 -1.81 -3.82
C LYS A 133 6.22 -1.37 -2.55
N GLY A 134 6.50 -2.34 -1.70
CA GLY A 134 7.33 -2.23 -0.51
C GLY A 134 8.79 -2.58 -0.72
N ASN A 135 9.55 -2.51 0.36
CA ASN A 135 11.01 -2.69 0.34
C ASN A 135 11.45 -4.15 0.44
N HIS A 136 10.61 -5.02 1.00
CA HIS A 136 10.85 -6.47 1.01
C HIS A 136 10.35 -7.14 -0.27
N ASP A 137 9.57 -6.41 -1.04
CA ASP A 137 9.02 -6.91 -2.27
C ASP A 137 10.15 -7.14 -3.27
N PHE A 138 10.18 -8.35 -3.83
CA PHE A 138 11.14 -8.72 -4.87
C PHE A 138 12.60 -8.75 -4.39
N THR A 139 12.86 -8.74 -3.08
CA THR A 139 14.20 -8.93 -2.53
C THR A 139 14.20 -9.70 -1.22
N ILE A 140 15.14 -10.62 -1.06
CA ILE A 140 15.21 -11.49 0.10
C ILE A 140 16.66 -11.75 0.51
N ARG A 141 16.85 -11.99 1.79
CA ARG A 141 18.13 -12.41 2.37
C ARG A 141 17.97 -13.80 2.95
N THR A 142 18.92 -14.70 2.73
CA THR A 142 18.79 -16.10 3.20
C THR A 142 18.65 -16.21 4.73
N SER A 143 19.29 -15.32 5.49
CA SER A 143 19.11 -15.22 6.94
C SER A 143 19.55 -13.85 7.46
N ARG A 144 19.31 -13.57 8.74
CA ARG A 144 19.76 -12.31 9.39
C ARG A 144 21.28 -12.12 9.36
N THR A 145 22.07 -13.19 9.23
CA THR A 145 23.54 -13.15 9.31
C THR A 145 24.24 -13.42 7.98
N SER A 146 23.58 -14.03 7.00
CA SER A 146 24.18 -14.39 5.70
C SER A 146 24.36 -13.19 4.77
N ALA A 147 25.38 -13.12 3.93
CA ALA A 147 25.45 -12.10 2.87
C ALA A 147 24.83 -12.59 1.54
N ASP A 148 24.17 -13.75 1.55
CA ASP A 148 23.52 -14.32 0.37
C ASP A 148 22.04 -13.93 0.33
N GLY A 149 21.55 -13.63 -0.87
CA GLY A 149 20.14 -13.37 -1.10
C GLY A 149 19.79 -13.36 -2.57
N TRP A 150 18.62 -12.78 -2.84
CA TRP A 150 18.13 -12.63 -4.19
C TRP A 150 17.38 -11.33 -4.33
N THR A 151 17.52 -10.66 -5.48
CA THR A 151 16.68 -9.54 -5.88
C THR A 151 16.21 -9.76 -7.31
N TYR A 152 14.90 -9.62 -7.52
CA TYR A 152 14.29 -9.62 -8.83
C TYR A 152 14.51 -8.28 -9.53
N SER A 153 14.51 -8.30 -10.86
CA SER A 153 14.54 -7.07 -11.64
C SER A 153 13.27 -6.24 -11.43
N SER A 154 13.36 -4.93 -11.65
CA SER A 154 12.18 -4.04 -11.60
C SER A 154 11.07 -4.47 -12.57
N GLN A 155 11.43 -5.05 -13.72
CA GLN A 155 10.45 -5.60 -14.66
C GLN A 155 9.65 -6.76 -14.05
N ALA A 156 10.33 -7.71 -13.40
CA ALA A 156 9.64 -8.84 -12.75
C ALA A 156 8.74 -8.36 -11.60
N ALA A 157 9.17 -7.34 -10.85
CA ALA A 157 8.34 -6.70 -9.84
C ALA A 157 7.08 -6.08 -10.45
N ARG A 158 7.21 -5.33 -11.56
CA ARG A 158 6.07 -4.74 -12.27
C ARG A 158 5.11 -5.78 -12.80
N ASP A 159 5.61 -6.83 -13.44
CA ASP A 159 4.80 -7.90 -14.02
C ASP A 159 3.93 -8.59 -12.96
N PHE A 160 4.37 -8.63 -11.70
CA PHE A 160 3.54 -9.11 -10.61
C PHE A 160 2.56 -8.04 -10.13
N TYR A 161 3.03 -6.85 -9.74
CA TYR A 161 2.19 -5.81 -9.12
C TYR A 161 1.03 -5.37 -9.99
N MET A 162 1.29 -5.24 -11.28
CA MET A 162 0.35 -4.61 -12.21
C MET A 162 -0.66 -5.58 -12.79
N THR A 163 -0.58 -6.87 -12.45
CA THR A 163 -1.59 -7.87 -12.86
C THR A 163 -2.89 -7.80 -12.07
N ALA A 164 -2.87 -7.22 -10.87
CA ALA A 164 -4.08 -7.02 -10.08
C ALA A 164 -5.09 -6.18 -10.87
N ASN A 165 -6.38 -6.56 -10.81
CA ASN A 165 -7.40 -5.97 -11.68
C ASN A 165 -7.53 -4.44 -11.56
N GLY A 166 -7.34 -3.86 -10.37
CA GLY A 166 -7.30 -2.41 -10.17
C GLY A 166 -6.08 -1.78 -10.82
N CYS A 167 -4.90 -2.36 -10.60
CA CYS A 167 -3.64 -1.88 -11.20
C CYS A 167 -3.68 -1.88 -12.73
N ARG A 168 -4.28 -2.90 -13.38
CA ARG A 168 -4.39 -2.97 -14.85
C ARG A 168 -5.17 -1.81 -15.48
N ALA A 169 -6.08 -1.21 -14.72
CA ALA A 169 -6.90 -0.08 -15.18
C ALA A 169 -6.30 1.28 -14.77
N ALA A 170 -5.20 1.29 -14.01
CA ALA A 170 -4.56 2.50 -13.54
C ALA A 170 -3.70 3.14 -14.64
N VAL A 171 -3.49 4.45 -14.53
CA VAL A 171 -2.63 5.22 -15.43
C VAL A 171 -1.19 5.15 -14.91
N THR A 172 -0.30 4.60 -15.73
CA THR A 172 1.14 4.46 -15.44
C THR A 172 1.97 5.41 -16.28
N ASN A 173 3.28 5.47 -16.01
CA ASN A 173 4.23 6.19 -16.85
C ASN A 173 4.69 5.35 -18.04
N ASP A 174 4.21 5.65 -19.25
CA ASP A 174 4.59 4.91 -20.46
C ASP A 174 6.08 5.04 -20.80
N ALA A 175 6.76 6.10 -20.32
CA ALA A 175 8.19 6.29 -20.50
C ALA A 175 9.05 5.47 -19.51
N ASP A 176 8.42 4.84 -18.51
CA ASP A 176 9.04 3.96 -17.54
C ASP A 176 8.32 2.60 -17.57
N PRO A 177 8.74 1.68 -18.44
CA PRO A 177 8.07 0.39 -18.60
C PRO A 177 8.16 -0.51 -17.36
N THR A 178 8.97 -0.12 -16.35
CA THR A 178 9.15 -0.81 -15.07
C THR A 178 8.40 -0.17 -13.91
N ALA A 179 7.67 0.93 -14.14
CA ALA A 179 7.00 1.72 -13.10
C ALA A 179 6.02 0.90 -12.24
N CYS A 180 6.28 0.78 -10.94
CA CYS A 180 5.30 0.23 -9.97
C CYS A 180 4.46 1.32 -9.30
N TYR A 181 4.47 2.53 -9.86
CA TYR A 181 3.71 3.70 -9.45
C TYR A 181 2.67 4.07 -10.51
N TYR A 182 1.55 4.64 -10.07
CA TYR A 182 0.41 4.94 -10.93
C TYR A 182 -0.56 5.89 -10.24
N TYR A 183 -1.58 6.35 -10.99
CA TYR A 183 -2.78 6.90 -10.39
C TYR A 183 -4.04 6.21 -10.93
N ALA A 184 -5.10 6.21 -10.13
CA ALA A 184 -6.41 5.75 -10.53
C ALA A 184 -7.47 6.76 -10.09
N ASP A 185 -8.36 7.13 -11.00
CA ASP A 185 -9.45 8.06 -10.71
C ASP A 185 -10.74 7.30 -10.35
N ASP A 186 -11.39 7.73 -9.28
CA ASP A 186 -12.79 7.45 -9.01
C ASP A 186 -13.60 8.69 -9.37
N ALA A 187 -14.09 8.71 -10.61
CA ALA A 187 -14.80 9.85 -11.15
C ALA A 187 -16.13 10.13 -10.44
N ALA A 188 -16.79 9.09 -9.92
CA ALA A 188 -18.04 9.22 -9.19
C ALA A 188 -17.81 9.89 -7.83
N ALA A 189 -16.75 9.48 -7.13
CA ALA A 189 -16.38 10.05 -5.84
C ALA A 189 -15.58 11.36 -5.94
N LYS A 190 -15.09 11.70 -7.15
CA LYS A 190 -14.15 12.79 -7.40
C LYS A 190 -12.87 12.64 -6.57
N ILE A 191 -12.26 11.45 -6.61
CA ILE A 191 -11.01 11.17 -5.91
C ILE A 191 -9.98 10.60 -6.89
N ARG A 192 -8.77 11.16 -6.91
CA ARG A 192 -7.59 10.54 -7.49
C ARG A 192 -6.80 9.82 -6.41
N TYR A 193 -6.53 8.54 -6.63
CA TYR A 193 -5.61 7.76 -5.81
C TYR A 193 -4.25 7.77 -6.51
N VAL A 194 -3.22 8.28 -5.84
CA VAL A 194 -1.84 8.30 -6.33
C VAL A 194 -1.05 7.28 -5.53
N VAL A 195 -0.48 6.29 -6.22
CA VAL A 195 0.36 5.24 -5.62
C VAL A 195 1.79 5.49 -6.04
N ALA A 196 2.67 5.73 -5.07
CA ALA A 196 4.10 5.94 -5.30
C ALA A 196 4.91 4.70 -4.88
N ASP A 197 5.96 4.39 -5.64
CA ASP A 197 6.94 3.37 -5.30
C ASP A 197 8.07 4.05 -4.52
N THR A 198 8.10 3.88 -3.21
CA THR A 198 9.17 4.37 -2.32
C THR A 198 10.44 3.52 -2.37
N SER A 199 10.47 2.55 -3.27
CA SER A 199 11.50 1.55 -3.48
C SER A 199 11.91 1.48 -4.97
N ASP A 200 11.86 2.62 -5.66
CA ASP A 200 11.85 2.81 -7.13
C ASP A 200 13.16 2.46 -7.86
N ALA A 201 14.06 1.74 -7.20
CA ALA A 201 15.25 1.23 -7.85
C ALA A 201 15.65 -0.10 -7.23
N ALA A 202 16.24 -0.96 -8.05
CA ALA A 202 16.78 -2.25 -7.62
C ALA A 202 18.26 -2.37 -8.04
N SER A 203 18.93 -3.37 -7.50
CA SER A 203 20.25 -3.81 -7.92
C SER A 203 20.14 -4.55 -9.24
N ASP A 204 21.08 -4.30 -10.16
CA ASP A 204 21.23 -5.10 -11.39
C ASP A 204 21.87 -6.47 -11.12
N ASP A 205 22.50 -6.65 -9.95
CA ASP A 205 22.98 -7.95 -9.49
C ASP A 205 21.83 -8.71 -8.82
N PRO A 206 21.33 -9.81 -9.42
CA PRO A 206 20.25 -10.59 -8.84
C PRO A 206 20.65 -11.33 -7.56
N ARG A 207 21.95 -11.41 -7.22
CA ARG A 207 22.45 -12.00 -5.97
C ARG A 207 22.57 -10.98 -4.84
N ALA A 208 22.35 -9.70 -5.12
CA ALA A 208 22.27 -8.68 -4.08
C ALA A 208 21.09 -8.99 -3.17
N TYR A 209 21.32 -9.18 -1.87
CA TYR A 209 20.27 -9.18 -0.87
C TYR A 209 19.86 -7.74 -0.57
N TRP A 210 18.58 -7.50 -0.31
CA TRP A 210 18.03 -6.16 -0.10
C TRP A 210 18.48 -5.19 -1.19
N GLY A 211 18.51 -5.68 -2.43
CA GLY A 211 18.96 -4.92 -3.60
C GLY A 211 18.00 -3.79 -3.98
N VAL A 212 16.82 -3.73 -3.36
CA VAL A 212 15.87 -2.63 -3.50
C VAL A 212 16.37 -1.40 -2.73
N LYS A 213 16.32 -0.24 -3.37
CA LYS A 213 16.80 1.03 -2.83
C LYS A 213 15.63 1.90 -2.41
N TYR A 214 15.75 2.50 -1.24
CA TYR A 214 14.72 3.35 -0.66
C TYR A 214 14.82 4.74 -1.28
N VAL A 215 14.10 4.94 -2.38
CA VAL A 215 14.16 6.16 -3.18
C VAL A 215 12.86 6.31 -3.99
N VAL A 216 12.53 7.56 -4.30
CA VAL A 216 11.61 7.90 -5.39
C VAL A 216 12.49 8.53 -6.47
N GLY A 217 12.68 7.82 -7.59
CA GLY A 217 13.62 8.23 -8.63
C GLY A 217 13.21 9.53 -9.31
N ALA A 218 14.15 10.21 -9.95
CA ALA A 218 13.87 11.48 -10.64
C ALA A 218 12.78 11.33 -11.72
N THR A 219 12.73 10.19 -12.42
CA THR A 219 11.69 9.86 -13.40
C THR A 219 10.31 9.79 -12.74
N GLN A 220 10.17 9.06 -11.63
CA GLN A 220 8.92 9.00 -10.88
C GLN A 220 8.55 10.35 -10.28
N LEU A 221 9.48 11.08 -9.66
CA LEU A 221 9.22 12.40 -9.09
C LEU A 221 8.67 13.38 -10.14
N ALA A 222 9.28 13.41 -11.34
CA ALA A 222 8.80 14.23 -12.43
C ALA A 222 7.40 13.79 -12.89
N TRP A 223 7.16 12.48 -13.05
CA TRP A 223 5.85 11.97 -13.44
C TRP A 223 4.76 12.25 -12.39
N LEU A 224 5.07 12.09 -11.11
CA LEU A 224 4.16 12.43 -10.01
C LEU A 224 3.81 13.92 -10.06
N ALA A 225 4.79 14.79 -10.23
CA ALA A 225 4.61 16.24 -10.30
C ALA A 225 3.77 16.66 -11.52
N GLU A 226 4.22 16.30 -12.72
CA GLU A 226 3.72 16.82 -13.98
C GLU A 226 2.47 16.09 -14.47
N THR A 227 2.33 14.80 -14.12
CA THR A 227 1.24 13.96 -14.59
C THR A 227 0.27 13.65 -13.46
N ALA A 228 0.68 12.99 -12.38
CA ALA A 228 -0.28 12.52 -11.38
C ALA A 228 -0.97 13.66 -10.62
N LEU A 229 -0.20 14.68 -10.20
CA LEU A 229 -0.66 15.79 -9.37
C LEU A 229 -1.11 17.01 -10.18
N ALA A 230 -0.31 17.49 -11.13
CA ALA A 230 -0.67 18.69 -11.90
C ALA A 230 -1.92 18.52 -12.78
N THR A 231 -2.28 17.28 -13.15
CA THR A 231 -3.46 17.00 -14.00
C THR A 231 -4.70 16.56 -13.22
N VAL A 232 -4.72 16.73 -11.88
CA VAL A 232 -5.89 16.40 -11.08
C VAL A 232 -7.11 17.17 -11.61
N PRO A 233 -8.23 16.48 -11.94
CA PRO A 233 -9.43 17.15 -12.46
C PRO A 233 -10.03 18.13 -11.47
N ASP A 234 -10.77 19.12 -11.99
CA ASP A 234 -11.42 20.10 -11.14
C ASP A 234 -12.46 19.47 -10.21
N GLY A 235 -12.48 19.96 -8.97
CA GLY A 235 -13.32 19.44 -7.90
C GLY A 235 -12.93 18.05 -7.38
N TYR A 236 -11.80 17.47 -7.80
CA TYR A 236 -11.30 16.22 -7.24
C TYR A 236 -10.50 16.45 -5.96
N SER A 237 -10.36 15.40 -5.16
CA SER A 237 -9.42 15.30 -4.05
C SER A 237 -8.40 14.20 -4.30
N VAL A 238 -7.30 14.19 -3.55
CA VAL A 238 -6.20 13.25 -3.73
C VAL A 238 -6.03 12.40 -2.47
N ILE A 239 -5.78 11.11 -2.67
CA ILE A 239 -5.28 10.19 -1.65
C ILE A 239 -3.93 9.67 -2.13
N VAL A 240 -2.90 9.85 -1.32
CA VAL A 240 -1.55 9.37 -1.61
C VAL A 240 -1.31 8.08 -0.82
N ILE A 241 -0.75 7.08 -1.49
CA ILE A 241 -0.45 5.77 -0.92
C ILE A 241 0.98 5.42 -1.31
N HIS A 242 1.79 5.03 -0.33
CA HIS A 242 3.15 4.54 -0.55
C HIS A 242 3.53 3.58 0.59
N HIS A 243 4.61 2.84 0.45
CA HIS A 243 4.97 1.86 1.47
C HIS A 243 5.73 2.49 2.64
N ILE A 244 6.81 3.22 2.34
CA ILE A 244 7.74 3.71 3.37
C ILE A 244 7.34 5.12 3.83
N PRO A 245 7.13 5.33 5.14
CA PRO A 245 6.70 6.62 5.69
C PRO A 245 7.67 7.76 5.38
N LEU A 246 7.12 8.94 5.07
CA LEU A 246 7.89 10.16 4.82
C LEU A 246 7.54 11.31 5.76
N ALA A 247 6.40 11.24 6.45
CA ALA A 247 5.90 12.30 7.30
C ALA A 247 6.51 12.18 8.72
N PRO A 248 6.99 13.27 9.35
CA PRO A 248 7.66 13.20 10.66
C PRO A 248 6.84 12.59 11.81
N ILE A 249 5.52 12.51 11.67
CA ILE A 249 4.65 11.90 12.69
C ILE A 249 4.65 10.37 12.64
N THR A 250 4.93 9.78 11.48
CA THR A 250 4.95 8.32 11.27
C THR A 250 6.35 7.78 10.97
N ALA A 251 7.19 8.58 10.31
CA ALA A 251 8.52 8.25 9.84
C ALA A 251 9.62 8.52 10.88
N SER A 252 10.73 7.79 10.78
CA SER A 252 11.99 8.05 11.46
C SER A 252 12.73 9.26 10.84
N ASP A 253 13.65 9.86 11.60
CA ASP A 253 14.47 10.99 11.11
C ASP A 253 15.27 10.65 9.84
N SER A 254 15.70 9.40 9.68
CA SER A 254 16.40 8.96 8.46
C SER A 254 15.47 8.90 7.26
N GLU A 255 14.24 8.40 7.43
CA GLU A 255 13.24 8.31 6.37
C GLU A 255 12.78 9.70 5.93
N VAL A 256 12.54 10.62 6.88
CA VAL A 256 12.17 12.02 6.58
C VAL A 256 13.22 12.71 5.71
N LYS A 257 14.51 12.43 5.96
CA LYS A 257 15.63 12.98 5.17
C LYS A 257 15.73 12.30 3.80
N MET A 258 15.60 10.98 3.78
CA MET A 258 15.71 10.16 2.58
C MET A 258 14.62 10.50 1.55
N PHE A 259 13.38 10.69 2.01
CA PHE A 259 12.23 11.02 1.16
C PHE A 259 11.90 12.51 1.16
N ALA A 260 12.88 13.37 1.49
CA ALA A 260 12.65 14.82 1.58
C ALA A 260 12.12 15.41 0.27
N ASP A 261 12.60 14.96 -0.89
CA ASP A 261 12.13 15.46 -2.18
C ASP A 261 10.67 15.07 -2.44
N PHE A 262 10.27 13.83 -2.16
CA PHE A 262 8.88 13.41 -2.30
C PHE A 262 7.97 14.13 -1.30
N ARG A 263 8.39 14.28 -0.05
CA ARG A 263 7.66 15.07 0.95
C ARG A 263 7.46 16.51 0.49
N ARG A 264 8.52 17.18 0.04
CA ARG A 264 8.48 18.57 -0.44
C ARG A 264 7.61 18.72 -1.68
N LEU A 265 7.55 17.70 -2.56
CA LEU A 265 6.62 17.66 -3.68
C LEU A 265 5.16 17.71 -3.20
N LEU A 266 4.80 16.83 -2.26
CA LEU A 266 3.44 16.76 -1.71
C LEU A 266 3.06 18.05 -0.95
N GLU A 267 4.00 18.60 -0.16
CA GLU A 267 3.82 19.86 0.56
C GLU A 267 3.60 21.04 -0.41
N ALA A 268 4.42 21.15 -1.45
CA ALA A 268 4.29 22.21 -2.45
C ALA A 268 2.97 22.11 -3.22
N TYR A 269 2.57 20.90 -3.62
CA TYR A 269 1.27 20.66 -4.23
C TYR A 269 0.14 21.09 -3.28
N GLN A 270 0.17 20.64 -2.02
CA GLN A 270 -0.85 20.94 -1.02
C GLN A 270 -0.97 22.44 -0.73
N ASN A 271 0.15 23.17 -0.73
CA ASN A 271 0.22 24.59 -0.42
C ASN A 271 0.11 25.52 -1.65
N ARG A 272 0.04 24.96 -2.87
CA ARG A 272 0.03 25.71 -4.13
C ARG A 272 1.30 26.53 -4.36
N GLU A 273 2.43 25.91 -4.05
CA GLU A 273 3.75 26.55 -4.10
C GLU A 273 4.60 26.02 -5.25
N ARG A 274 5.67 26.76 -5.53
CA ARG A 274 6.75 26.30 -6.40
C ARG A 274 7.76 25.49 -5.60
N VAL A 275 8.34 24.47 -6.23
CA VAL A 275 9.39 23.66 -5.61
C VAL A 275 10.43 23.22 -6.63
N SER A 276 11.70 23.31 -6.23
CA SER A 276 12.83 22.79 -7.00
C SER A 276 13.28 21.45 -6.40
N LEU A 277 13.19 20.37 -7.18
CA LEU A 277 13.55 19.00 -6.78
C LEU A 277 14.40 18.37 -7.87
N SER A 278 15.50 17.71 -7.49
CA SER A 278 16.38 17.01 -8.44
C SER A 278 16.78 17.84 -9.68
N GLY A 279 16.98 19.16 -9.53
CA GLY A 279 17.38 20.06 -10.61
C GLY A 279 16.26 20.48 -11.56
N ARG A 280 14.98 20.23 -11.22
CA ARG A 280 13.80 20.68 -11.96
C ARG A 280 12.89 21.52 -11.07
N ASP A 281 12.24 22.51 -11.68
CA ASP A 281 11.28 23.38 -11.02
C ASP A 281 9.85 22.95 -11.38
N TYR A 282 9.00 22.82 -10.37
CA TYR A 282 7.59 22.52 -10.50
C TYR A 282 6.77 23.66 -9.91
N ASP A 283 5.70 24.08 -10.61
CA ASP A 283 4.81 25.16 -10.17
C ASP A 283 3.39 24.61 -9.95
N PHE A 284 2.96 24.56 -8.69
CA PHE A 284 1.62 24.11 -8.32
C PHE A 284 0.64 25.25 -8.04
N SER A 285 0.95 26.49 -8.45
CA SER A 285 0.05 27.64 -8.22
C SER A 285 -1.37 27.41 -8.77
N ASP A 286 -1.47 26.71 -9.90
CA ASP A 286 -2.74 26.38 -10.57
C ASP A 286 -3.25 24.96 -10.30
N ALA A 287 -2.59 24.20 -9.41
CA ALA A 287 -2.95 22.83 -9.10
C ALA A 287 -4.36 22.74 -8.48
N ARG A 288 -5.08 21.68 -8.84
CA ARG A 288 -6.46 21.42 -8.38
C ARG A 288 -6.48 20.34 -7.32
N GLY A 289 -7.48 20.36 -6.45
CA GLY A 289 -7.69 19.31 -5.47
C GLY A 289 -6.76 19.30 -4.26
N THR A 290 -7.18 18.63 -3.19
CA THR A 290 -6.50 18.64 -1.89
C THR A 290 -6.08 17.23 -1.53
N ILE A 291 -4.90 17.04 -0.98
CA ILE A 291 -4.52 15.76 -0.38
C ILE A 291 -5.34 15.60 0.91
N LEU A 292 -6.26 14.64 0.92
CA LEU A 292 -7.09 14.34 2.09
C LEU A 292 -6.38 13.40 3.05
N LEU A 293 -5.53 12.55 2.50
CA LEU A 293 -4.94 11.42 3.19
C LEU A 293 -3.63 11.00 2.53
N ASP A 294 -2.64 10.74 3.37
CA ASP A 294 -1.36 10.12 3.05
C ASP A 294 -1.27 8.81 3.86
N LEU A 295 -1.27 7.67 3.17
CA LEU A 295 -1.33 6.33 3.76
C LEU A 295 -0.04 5.57 3.52
N THR A 296 0.45 4.91 4.57
CA THR A 296 1.74 4.23 4.57
C THR A 296 1.75 2.97 5.42
N GLY A 297 2.77 2.12 5.21
CA GLY A 297 2.98 0.85 5.91
C GLY A 297 4.34 0.81 6.61
N HIS A 298 5.10 -0.26 6.38
CA HIS A 298 6.50 -0.48 6.77
C HIS A 298 6.76 -0.66 8.29
N HIS A 299 6.15 0.15 9.15
CA HIS A 299 6.43 0.15 10.60
C HIS A 299 5.64 -0.90 11.39
N HIS A 300 4.81 -1.72 10.73
CA HIS A 300 4.01 -2.80 11.32
C HIS A 300 3.23 -2.35 12.59
N SER A 301 2.80 -1.09 12.64
CA SER A 301 2.13 -0.49 13.79
C SER A 301 1.12 0.57 13.35
N ASP A 302 0.03 0.68 14.11
CA ASP A 302 -0.95 1.76 13.96
C ASP A 302 -0.45 2.99 14.73
N ARG A 303 -0.24 4.12 14.04
CA ARG A 303 0.37 5.36 14.57
C ARG A 303 -0.42 6.59 14.18
#